data_AF-A0A3L7UAN7-F1
#
_entry.id   AF-A0A3L7UAN7-F1
#
_cell.length_a   1.000
_cell.length_b   1.000
_cell.length_c   1.000
_cell.angle_alpha   90.00
_cell.angle_beta   90.00
_cell.angle_gamma   90.00
#
_symmetry.space_group_name_H-M   'P 1'
#
loop_
_entity.id
_entity.type
_entity.pdbx_description
1 polymer ?
#
loop_
_entity_poly.entity_id
_entity_poly.type
_entity_poly.pdbx_seq_one_letter_code
_entity_poly.pdbx_strand_id
1 'polypeptide(L)' 'MRPKQDTADTLMPIDDGSVYPMAAFLRATGWGRHALKHARQQGLRVVKVSGRCFVRGRDFSEFLGTLTVDSEVAR' A
#
# COMPACT_ATOMS: atom_id res chain seq x y z
N MET A 1 -12.63 -16.38 -24.38
CA MET A 1 -12.70 -15.07 -23.69
C MET A 1 -12.58 -15.30 -22.20
N ARG A 2 -11.52 -14.81 -21.54
CA ARG A 2 -11.49 -14.78 -20.06
C ARG A 2 -12.35 -13.59 -19.60
N PRO A 3 -13.23 -13.75 -18.60
CA PRO A 3 -14.02 -12.62 -18.11
C PRO A 3 -13.05 -11.55 -17.58
N LYS A 4 -13.19 -10.31 -18.07
CA LYS A 4 -12.55 -9.16 -17.43
C LYS A 4 -13.22 -9.04 -16.05
N GLN A 5 -12.46 -9.29 -14.99
CA GLN A 5 -12.93 -9.07 -13.63
C GLN A 5 -13.07 -7.56 -13.41
N ASP A 6 -14.23 -7.03 -13.76
CA ASP A 6 -14.74 -5.76 -13.24
C ASP A 6 -15.26 -6.04 -11.82
N THR A 7 -14.34 -6.33 -10.90
CA THR A 7 -14.69 -6.43 -9.48
C THR A 7 -14.48 -5.05 -8.87
N ALA A 8 -15.61 -4.38 -8.60
CA ALA A 8 -15.76 -3.07 -8.00
C ALA A 8 -14.58 -2.57 -7.14
N ASP A 9 -14.25 -1.28 -7.30
CA ASP A 9 -13.35 -0.43 -6.48
C ASP A 9 -13.76 -0.42 -5.00
N THR A 10 -13.71 -1.58 -4.36
CA THR A 10 -13.99 -1.73 -2.94
C THR A 10 -12.68 -1.52 -2.22
N LEU A 11 -12.47 -0.30 -1.74
CA LEU A 11 -11.42 -0.01 -0.77
C LEU A 11 -11.64 -0.93 0.44
N MET A 12 -10.58 -1.59 0.87
CA MET A 12 -10.63 -2.52 2.01
C MET A 12 -9.67 -2.03 3.08
N PRO A 13 -10.04 -2.15 4.37
CA PRO A 13 -9.11 -1.87 5.46
C PRO A 13 -7.85 -2.73 5.33
N ILE A 14 -6.69 -2.10 5.46
CA ILE A 14 -5.42 -2.79 5.59
C ILE A 14 -5.25 -3.15 7.07
N ASP A 15 -5.13 -4.45 7.34
CA ASP A 15 -4.91 -5.00 8.67
C ASP A 15 -3.41 -5.19 8.94
N ASP A 16 -2.97 -4.78 10.13
CA ASP A 16 -1.56 -4.76 10.51
C ASP A 16 -0.91 -6.15 10.53
N GLY A 17 -1.68 -7.18 10.90
CA GLY A 17 -1.23 -8.58 10.98
C GLY A 17 -1.09 -9.26 9.63
N SER A 18 -1.55 -8.62 8.56
CA SER A 18 -1.69 -9.22 7.24
C SER A 18 -0.58 -8.81 6.26
N VAL A 19 -0.33 -9.65 5.25
CA VAL A 19 0.64 -9.39 4.18
C VAL A 19 -0.06 -9.38 2.84
N TYR A 20 0.10 -8.27 2.12
CA TYR A 20 -0.65 -7.99 0.90
C TYR A 20 0.27 -8.08 -0.32
N PRO A 21 -0.05 -8.92 -1.31
CA PRO A 21 0.57 -8.83 -2.63
C PRO A 21 0.35 -7.43 -3.21
N MET A 22 1.33 -6.89 -3.92
CA MET A 22 1.29 -5.51 -4.43
C MET A 22 -0.02 -5.17 -5.16
N ALA A 23 -0.51 -6.06 -6.02
CA ALA A 23 -1.76 -5.83 -6.76
C ALA A 23 -3.00 -5.76 -5.86
N ALA A 24 -3.05 -6.54 -4.77
CA ALA A 24 -4.15 -6.49 -3.81
C ALA A 24 -4.06 -5.23 -2.94
N PHE A 25 -2.85 -4.86 -2.50
CA PHE A 25 -2.59 -3.64 -1.76
C PHE A 25 -3.06 -2.40 -2.53
N LEU A 26 -2.69 -2.27 -3.80
CA LEU A 26 -3.08 -1.11 -4.63
C LEU A 26 -4.60 -1.01 -4.83
N ARG A 27 -5.30 -2.15 -4.94
CA ARG A 27 -6.77 -2.14 -4.99
C ARG A 27 -7.39 -1.73 -3.65
N ALA A 28 -6.87 -2.27 -2.54
CA ALA A 28 -7.39 -1.98 -1.22
C ALA A 28 -7.20 -0.50 -0.82
N THR A 29 -6.09 0.12 -1.21
CA THR A 29 -5.79 1.53 -0.92
C THR A 29 -6.27 2.51 -2.00
N GLY A 30 -6.67 2.01 -3.17
CA GLY A 30 -6.97 2.85 -4.34
C GLY A 30 -5.74 3.54 -4.95
N TRP A 31 -4.53 3.13 -4.57
CA TRP A 31 -3.31 3.79 -5.01
C TRP A 31 -2.91 3.41 -6.43
N GLY A 32 -2.50 4.42 -7.19
CA GLY A 32 -1.84 4.25 -8.49
C GLY A 32 -0.34 3.97 -8.36
N ARG A 33 0.30 3.61 -9.48
CA ARG A 33 1.75 3.36 -9.56
C ARG A 33 2.59 4.57 -9.14
N HIS A 34 2.12 5.79 -9.43
CA HIS A 34 2.79 7.03 -9.05
C HIS A 34 2.79 7.22 -7.53
N ALA A 35 1.64 7.06 -6.88
CA ALA A 35 1.51 7.12 -5.42
C ALA A 35 2.43 6.10 -4.75
N LEU A 36 2.43 4.85 -5.23
CA LEU A 36 3.35 3.82 -4.74
C LEU A 36 4.82 4.21 -4.89
N LYS A 37 5.23 4.75 -6.04
CA LYS A 37 6.61 5.18 -6.28
C LYS A 37 7.02 6.26 -5.28
N HIS A 38 6.18 7.27 -5.09
CA HIS A 38 6.43 8.34 -4.12
C HIS A 38 6.48 7.80 -2.69
N ALA A 39 5.52 6.99 -2.27
CA ALA A 39 5.50 6.39 -0.94
C ALA A 39 6.77 5.57 -0.67
N ARG A 40 7.26 4.80 -1.66
CA ARG A 40 8.52 4.05 -1.55
C ARG A 40 9.74 4.96 -1.41
N GLN A 41 9.76 6.10 -2.10
CA GLN A 41 10.83 7.10 -1.96
C GLN A 41 10.78 7.78 -0.57
N GLN A 42 9.60 7.89 0.01
CA GLN A 42 9.36 8.43 1.35
C GLN A 42 9.54 7.39 2.47
N GLY A 43 9.89 6.15 2.15
CA GLY A 43 10.25 5.13 3.15
C GLY A 43 9.24 3.99 3.34
N LEU A 44 8.18 3.90 2.54
CA LEU A 44 7.28 2.73 2.56
C LEU A 44 8.06 1.44 2.26
N ARG A 45 8.05 0.51 3.22
CA ARG A 45 8.76 -0.76 3.11
C ARG A 45 7.98 -1.75 2.25
N VAL A 46 8.73 -2.50 1.45
CA VAL A 46 8.21 -3.55 0.55
C VAL A 46 9.10 -4.76 0.69
N VAL A 47 8.51 -5.94 0.85
CA VAL A 47 9.22 -7.22 0.95
C VAL A 47 9.14 -7.94 -0.38
N LYS A 48 10.28 -8.48 -0.85
CA LYS A 48 10.34 -9.28 -2.08
C LYS A 48 10.55 -10.75 -1.72
N VAL A 49 9.65 -11.62 -2.17
CA VAL A 49 9.72 -13.08 -1.97
C VAL A 49 9.48 -13.77 -3.31
N SER A 50 10.44 -14.61 -3.74
CA SER A 50 10.38 -15.37 -5.00
C SER A 50 9.93 -14.51 -6.22
N GLY A 51 10.56 -13.35 -6.39
CA GLY A 51 10.26 -12.44 -7.50
C GLY A 51 8.99 -11.60 -7.37
N ARG A 52 8.17 -11.80 -6.34
CA ARG A 52 6.94 -11.03 -6.08
C ARG A 52 7.13 -10.03 -4.95
N CYS A 53 6.45 -8.89 -5.04
CA CYS A 53 6.51 -7.82 -4.04
C CYS A 53 5.26 -7.81 -3.17
N PHE A 54 5.45 -7.56 -1.88
CA PHE A 54 4.43 -7.54 -0.86
C PHE A 54 4.60 -6.34 0.06
N VAL A 55 3.50 -5.88 0.64
CA VAL A 55 3.48 -4.85 1.69
C VAL A 55 2.86 -5.50 2.92
N ARG A 56 3.50 -5.38 4.08
CA ARG A 56 2.89 -5.80 5.35
C ARG A 56 1.99 -4.66 5.83
N GLY A 57 0.82 -4.97 6.37
CA GLY A 57 -0.09 -3.93 6.86
C GLY A 57 0.58 -3.04 7.90
N ARG A 58 1.30 -3.64 8.85
CA ARG A 58 2.08 -2.89 9.85
C ARG A 58 3.08 -1.90 9.24
N ASP A 59 3.83 -2.29 8.21
CA ASP A 59 4.78 -1.39 7.54
C ASP A 59 4.08 -0.21 6.88
N PHE A 60 2.85 -0.41 6.39
CA PHE A 60 2.03 0.64 5.82
C PHE A 60 1.47 1.58 6.89
N SER A 61 0.96 1.05 8.00
CA SER A 61 0.48 1.83 9.14
C SER A 61 1.59 2.66 9.79
N GLU A 62 2.78 2.07 9.98
CA GLU A 62 3.97 2.78 10.44
C GLU A 62 4.33 3.92 9.48
N PHE A 63 4.31 3.67 8.17
CA PHE A 63 4.54 4.70 7.16
C PHE A 63 3.51 5.85 7.24
N LEU A 64 2.21 5.54 7.33
CA LEU A 64 1.18 6.58 7.48
C LEU A 64 1.38 7.40 8.75
N GLY A 65 1.78 6.76 9.86
CA GLY A 65 2.12 7.45 11.10
C GLY A 65 3.28 8.44 10.94
N THR A 66 4.30 8.11 10.14
CA THR A 66 5.40 9.05 9.85
C THR A 66 4.94 10.27 9.07
N LEU A 67 4.01 10.11 8.12
CA LEU A 67 3.48 11.23 7.34
C LEU A 67 2.66 12.21 8.19
N THR A 68 1.92 11.72 9.19
CA THR A 68 1.09 12.57 10.05
C THR A 68 1.91 13.44 10.99
N VAL A 69 3.07 12.97 11.45
CA VAL A 69 3.93 13.73 12.37
C VAL A 69 4.66 14.87 11.65
N ASP A 70 5.08 14.67 10.40
CA ASP A 70 5.69 15.74 9.59
C ASP A 70 4.72 16.87 9.24
N SER A 71 3.40 16.61 9.26
CA SER A 71 2.40 17.63 8.92
C SER A 71 2.09 18.61 10.06
N GLU A 72 2.39 18.25 11.31
CA GLU A 72 2.09 19.09 12.49
C GLU A 72 3.25 20.03 12.87
N VAL A 73 4.49 19.74 12.43
CA VAL A 73 5.68 20.55 12.75
C VAL A 73 5.89 21.71 11.75
N ALA A 74 5.11 21.76 10.67
CA ALA A 74 5.20 22.80 9.63
C ALA A 74 4.18 23.95 9.80
N ARG A 75 3.58 24.13 10.97
CA ARG A 75 2.65 25.25 11.28
C ARG A 75 3.24 26.23 12.28
#